data_AF-A0A7S3MDP0-F1
#
_entry.id   AF-A0A7S3MDP0-F1
#
_cell.length_a   1.000
_cell.length_b   1.000
_cell.length_c   1.000
_cell.angle_alpha   90.00
_cell.angle_beta   90.00
_cell.angle_gamma   90.00
#
_symmetry.space_group_name_H-M   'P 1'
#
loop_
_entity.id
_entity.type
_entity.pdbx_description
1 polymer ?
#
loop_
_entity_poly.entity_id
_entity_poly.type
_entity_poly.pdbx_seq_one_letter_code
_entity_poly.pdbx_strand_id
1 'polypeptide(L)'
;NIIVLKLPAVGGLAHILTVDALQKALPAGVVNFVTGAGRKTMGPIMQTGLVDCLGFIGGAKATDALIVQHPKPHRLKIFSQLEGKNIAVVLPDADLDVAAAQILLGSLNYNGQRCTACKLVMPHVDVADALVEKLVAKINALKVGLPWESGVNITPLPEPTKPQYLEGLIADAIEK
;
A
#
# COMPACT_ATOMS: atom_id res chain seq x y z
N ASN A 1 -21.58 -7.53 -14.00
CA ASN A 1 -20.67 -8.54 -13.39
C ASN A 1 -21.18 -8.86 -12.00
N ILE A 2 -21.08 -10.12 -11.59
CA ILE A 2 -21.23 -10.52 -10.18
C ILE A 2 -19.85 -10.36 -9.52
N ILE A 3 -19.82 -9.81 -8.31
CA ILE A 3 -18.58 -9.49 -7.59
C ILE A 3 -18.51 -10.31 -6.31
N VAL A 4 -17.35 -10.90 -6.06
CA VAL A 4 -16.96 -11.45 -4.77
C VAL A 4 -15.80 -10.61 -4.24
N LEU A 5 -16.08 -9.74 -3.28
CA LEU A 5 -15.10 -8.84 -2.68
C LEU A 5 -14.61 -9.41 -1.36
N LYS A 6 -13.33 -9.79 -1.32
CA LYS A 6 -12.68 -10.18 -0.08
C LYS A 6 -12.17 -8.95 0.66
N LEU A 7 -12.63 -8.75 1.89
CA LEU A 7 -12.22 -7.60 2.69
C LEU A 7 -10.79 -7.72 3.23
N PRO A 8 -10.04 -6.61 3.36
CA PRO A 8 -8.70 -6.64 3.92
C PRO A 8 -8.75 -7.08 5.39
N ALA A 9 -7.68 -7.73 5.86
CA ALA A 9 -7.61 -8.20 7.25
C ALA A 9 -7.56 -7.02 8.24
N VAL A 10 -6.84 -5.96 7.87
CA VAL A 10 -6.83 -4.69 8.60
C VAL A 10 -7.67 -3.66 7.83
N GLY A 11 -8.47 -2.88 8.54
CA GLY A 11 -9.34 -1.85 7.94
C GLY A 11 -10.64 -2.38 7.34
N GLY A 12 -10.92 -3.68 7.40
CA GLY A 12 -12.14 -4.27 6.83
C GLY A 12 -13.45 -3.66 7.39
N LEU A 13 -13.45 -3.20 8.63
CA LEU A 13 -14.61 -2.53 9.26
C LEU A 13 -15.01 -1.23 8.56
N ALA A 14 -14.10 -0.57 7.85
CA ALA A 14 -14.41 0.63 7.08
C ALA A 14 -15.44 0.36 5.96
N HIS A 15 -15.62 -0.91 5.57
CA HIS A 15 -16.59 -1.30 4.55
C HIS A 15 -18.00 -1.55 5.09
N ILE A 16 -18.27 -1.48 6.41
CA ILE A 16 -19.60 -1.77 6.96
C ILE A 16 -20.68 -0.91 6.29
N LEU A 17 -20.44 0.40 6.15
CA LEU A 17 -21.37 1.31 5.49
C LEU A 17 -21.47 1.04 3.97
N THR A 18 -20.38 0.62 3.34
CA THR A 18 -20.39 0.21 1.93
C THR A 18 -21.26 -1.03 1.72
N VAL A 19 -21.15 -2.02 2.62
CA VAL A 19 -21.94 -3.26 2.57
C VAL A 19 -23.42 -2.92 2.69
N ASP A 20 -23.81 -2.13 3.69
CA ASP A 20 -25.21 -1.70 3.90
C ASP A 20 -25.77 -0.94 2.70
N ALA A 21 -25.01 0.02 2.15
CA ALA A 21 -25.43 0.78 0.99
C ALA A 21 -25.64 -0.12 -0.25
N LEU A 22 -24.72 -1.04 -0.53
CA LEU A 22 -24.83 -1.94 -1.68
C LEU A 22 -25.95 -2.97 -1.52
N GLN A 23 -26.20 -3.46 -0.30
CA GLN A 23 -27.30 -4.38 -0.02
C GLN A 23 -28.66 -3.73 -0.31
N LYS A 24 -28.83 -2.44 -0.01
CA LYS A 24 -30.07 -1.70 -0.28
C LYS A 24 -30.23 -1.33 -1.76
N ALA A 25 -29.12 -1.13 -2.46
CA ALA A 25 -29.13 -0.66 -3.84
C ALA A 25 -29.16 -1.78 -4.90
N LEU A 26 -28.71 -2.99 -4.57
CA LEU A 26 -28.49 -4.07 -5.53
C LEU A 26 -29.21 -5.37 -5.14
N PRO A 27 -29.66 -6.17 -6.12
CA PRO A 27 -30.21 -7.49 -5.86
C PRO A 27 -29.21 -8.41 -5.13
N ALA A 28 -29.75 -9.33 -4.32
CA ALA A 28 -28.96 -10.36 -3.64
C ALA A 28 -28.10 -11.15 -4.63
N GLY A 29 -26.83 -11.38 -4.25
CA GLY A 29 -25.87 -12.13 -5.07
C GLY A 29 -25.10 -11.30 -6.09
N VAL A 30 -25.46 -10.03 -6.34
CA VAL A 30 -24.70 -9.17 -7.28
C VAL A 30 -23.34 -8.76 -6.69
N VAL A 31 -23.30 -8.41 -5.41
CA VAL A 31 -22.06 -8.14 -4.66
C VAL A 31 -22.06 -8.98 -3.40
N ASN A 32 -20.99 -9.76 -3.24
CA ASN A 32 -20.82 -10.69 -2.12
C ASN A 32 -19.55 -10.31 -1.38
N PHE A 33 -19.62 -10.18 -0.06
CA PHE A 33 -18.47 -9.86 0.76
C PHE A 33 -17.95 -11.11 1.47
N VAL A 34 -16.64 -11.31 1.46
CA VAL A 34 -15.98 -12.44 2.11
C VAL A 34 -14.91 -11.92 3.08
N THR A 35 -14.92 -12.43 4.32
CA THR A 35 -13.92 -12.09 5.33
C THR A 35 -13.06 -13.31 5.68
N GLY A 36 -11.87 -13.07 6.21
CA GLY A 36 -10.96 -14.12 6.68
C GLY A 36 -9.61 -14.12 5.98
N ALA A 37 -8.78 -15.11 6.31
CA ALA A 37 -7.44 -15.24 5.73
C ALA A 37 -7.53 -15.53 4.22
N GLY A 38 -6.81 -14.75 3.41
CA GLY A 38 -6.85 -14.88 1.94
C GLY A 38 -6.51 -16.28 1.44
N ARG A 39 -5.49 -16.93 2.05
CA ARG A 39 -5.09 -18.31 1.72
C ARG A 39 -6.18 -19.35 1.96
N LYS A 40 -7.10 -19.10 2.92
CA LYS A 40 -8.20 -20.02 3.24
C LYS A 40 -9.47 -19.75 2.44
N THR A 41 -9.63 -18.52 1.95
CA THR A 41 -10.88 -18.05 1.30
C THR A 41 -10.74 -17.97 -0.21
N MET A 42 -9.70 -17.31 -0.70
CA MET A 42 -9.54 -17.02 -2.13
C MET A 42 -9.08 -18.23 -2.93
N GLY A 43 -8.21 -19.08 -2.37
CA GLY A 43 -7.72 -20.27 -3.06
C GLY A 43 -8.84 -21.21 -3.53
N PRO A 44 -9.74 -21.65 -2.62
CA PRO A 44 -10.90 -22.45 -3.00
C PRO A 44 -11.80 -21.78 -4.04
N ILE A 45 -12.01 -20.46 -3.95
CA ILE A 45 -12.79 -19.69 -4.94
C ILE A 45 -12.13 -19.75 -6.31
N MET A 46 -10.82 -19.53 -6.41
CA MET A 46 -10.09 -19.61 -7.68
C MET A 46 -10.13 -21.02 -8.28
N GLN A 47 -10.02 -22.06 -7.46
CA GLN A 47 -10.05 -23.46 -7.91
C GLN A 47 -11.38 -23.88 -8.55
N THR A 48 -12.48 -23.17 -8.28
CA THR A 48 -13.77 -23.44 -8.93
C THR A 48 -13.74 -23.27 -10.45
N GLY A 49 -12.83 -22.44 -10.97
CA GLY A 49 -12.80 -22.10 -12.40
C GLY A 49 -13.92 -21.17 -12.86
N LEU A 50 -14.74 -20.65 -11.94
CA LEU A 50 -15.86 -19.76 -12.22
C LEU A 50 -15.46 -18.27 -12.20
N VAL A 51 -14.22 -17.95 -11.82
CA VAL A 51 -13.73 -16.58 -11.78
C VAL A 51 -13.23 -16.19 -13.17
N ASP A 52 -14.00 -15.37 -13.89
CA ASP A 52 -13.57 -14.85 -15.19
C ASP A 52 -12.53 -13.73 -15.07
N CYS A 53 -12.56 -13.00 -13.95
CA CYS A 53 -11.77 -11.80 -13.73
C CYS A 53 -11.25 -11.73 -12.28
N LEU A 54 -9.93 -11.65 -12.11
CA LEU A 54 -9.27 -11.43 -10.83
C LEU A 54 -8.80 -9.97 -10.73
N GLY A 55 -9.47 -9.19 -9.89
CA GLY A 55 -8.97 -7.90 -9.42
C GLY A 55 -8.19 -8.08 -8.12
N PHE A 56 -6.92 -7.68 -8.09
CA PHE A 56 -6.06 -7.88 -6.91
C PHE A 56 -5.16 -6.69 -6.64
N ILE A 57 -5.15 -6.23 -5.39
CA ILE A 57 -4.21 -5.20 -4.90
C ILE A 57 -3.43 -5.80 -3.74
N GLY A 58 -2.10 -5.90 -3.86
CA GLY A 58 -1.26 -6.52 -2.83
C GLY A 58 0.09 -7.01 -3.36
N GLY A 59 0.66 -8.04 -2.73
CA GLY A 59 1.98 -8.56 -3.13
C GLY A 59 1.94 -9.41 -4.40
N ALA A 60 3.02 -9.34 -5.20
CA ALA A 60 3.14 -10.11 -6.45
C ALA A 60 3.03 -11.62 -6.19
N LYS A 61 3.77 -12.13 -5.20
CA LYS A 61 3.75 -13.57 -4.82
C LYS A 61 2.36 -14.09 -4.47
N ALA A 62 1.53 -13.28 -3.81
CA ALA A 62 0.17 -13.67 -3.44
C ALA A 62 -0.75 -13.70 -4.67
N THR A 63 -0.57 -12.77 -5.60
CA THR A 63 -1.30 -12.72 -6.87
C THR A 63 -1.00 -13.95 -7.72
N ASP A 64 0.28 -14.26 -7.91
CA ASP A 64 0.73 -15.42 -8.68
C ASP A 64 0.17 -16.72 -8.10
N ALA A 65 0.25 -16.86 -6.76
CA ALA A 65 -0.28 -18.03 -6.06
C ALA A 65 -1.78 -18.25 -6.28
N LEU A 66 -2.56 -17.19 -6.51
CA LEU A 66 -4.00 -17.29 -6.80
C LEU A 66 -4.25 -17.63 -8.28
N ILE A 67 -3.46 -17.05 -9.19
CA ILE A 67 -3.58 -17.30 -10.64
C ILE A 67 -3.32 -18.78 -10.93
N VAL A 68 -2.25 -19.36 -10.38
CA VAL A 68 -1.88 -20.77 -10.62
C VAL A 68 -2.89 -21.77 -10.08
N GLN A 69 -3.72 -21.36 -9.11
CA GLN A 69 -4.78 -22.22 -8.57
C GLN A 69 -6.02 -22.25 -9.45
N HIS A 70 -6.16 -21.33 -10.40
CA HIS A 70 -7.27 -21.33 -11.33
C HIS A 70 -7.08 -22.45 -12.37
N PRO A 71 -8.08 -23.32 -12.63
CA PRO A 71 -7.94 -24.44 -13.57
C PRO A 71 -7.78 -24.00 -15.04
N LYS A 72 -8.08 -22.74 -15.35
CA LYS A 72 -7.96 -22.15 -16.69
C LYS A 72 -7.20 -20.83 -16.62
N PRO A 73 -5.92 -20.80 -16.21
CA PRO A 73 -5.23 -19.56 -15.87
C PRO A 73 -5.03 -18.66 -17.09
N HIS A 74 -4.84 -19.23 -18.29
CA HIS A 74 -4.71 -18.47 -19.54
C HIS A 74 -6.01 -17.81 -20.03
N ARG A 75 -7.17 -18.15 -19.44
CA ARG A 75 -8.46 -17.51 -19.74
C ARG A 75 -8.88 -16.48 -18.69
N LEU A 76 -8.19 -16.45 -17.55
CA LEU A 76 -8.46 -15.53 -16.45
C LEU A 76 -7.98 -14.13 -16.83
N LYS A 77 -8.88 -13.14 -16.80
CA LYS A 77 -8.49 -11.73 -16.92
C LYS A 77 -7.94 -11.24 -15.59
N ILE A 78 -6.79 -10.60 -15.60
CA ILE A 78 -6.10 -10.17 -14.37
C ILE A 78 -5.95 -8.66 -14.39
N PHE A 79 -6.44 -8.01 -13.34
CA PHE A 79 -6.24 -6.59 -13.08
C PHE A 79 -5.52 -6.48 -11.74
N SER A 80 -4.21 -6.32 -11.77
CA SER A 80 -3.38 -6.28 -10.56
C SER A 80 -2.72 -4.92 -10.35
N GLN A 81 -2.67 -4.50 -9.09
CA GLN A 81 -1.85 -3.38 -8.61
C GLN A 81 -0.95 -3.90 -7.50
N LEU A 82 0.34 -3.99 -7.79
CA LEU A 82 1.29 -4.71 -6.96
C LEU A 82 2.17 -3.76 -6.15
N GLU A 83 3.21 -4.32 -5.54
CA GLU A 83 4.21 -3.58 -4.80
C GLU A 83 4.95 -2.59 -5.73
N GLY A 84 5.26 -1.40 -5.20
CA GLY A 84 6.03 -0.37 -5.91
C GLY A 84 7.23 0.09 -5.09
N LYS A 85 8.32 0.44 -5.79
CA LYS A 85 9.50 1.10 -5.22
C LYS A 85 9.77 2.38 -6.01
N ASN A 86 8.98 3.41 -5.74
CA ASN A 86 9.02 4.66 -6.50
C ASN A 86 10.23 5.50 -6.11
N ILE A 87 10.79 6.18 -7.11
CA ILE A 87 12.00 6.97 -7.01
C ILE A 87 11.63 8.44 -7.17
N ALA A 88 12.16 9.29 -6.30
CA ALA A 88 12.21 10.74 -6.53
C ALA A 88 13.61 11.10 -7.07
N VAL A 89 13.68 11.63 -8.30
CA VAL A 89 14.93 12.09 -8.91
C VAL A 89 15.01 13.60 -8.74
N VAL A 90 16.14 14.10 -8.21
CA VAL A 90 16.35 15.55 -7.97
C VAL A 90 17.53 16.03 -8.81
N LEU A 91 17.27 16.95 -9.72
CA LEU A 91 18.26 17.53 -10.62
C LEU A 91 19.01 18.71 -9.96
N PRO A 92 20.19 19.11 -10.49
CA PRO A 92 21.00 20.17 -9.87
C PRO A 92 20.30 21.54 -9.81
N ASP A 93 19.38 21.80 -10.73
CA ASP A 93 18.62 23.06 -10.86
C ASP A 93 17.28 23.03 -10.13
N ALA A 94 16.97 21.94 -9.42
CA ALA A 94 15.72 21.81 -8.67
C ALA A 94 15.70 22.75 -7.46
N ASP A 95 14.53 23.34 -7.20
CA ASP A 95 14.27 24.01 -5.93
C ASP A 95 14.27 22.98 -4.79
N LEU A 96 15.30 23.00 -3.96
CA LEU A 96 15.50 21.99 -2.91
C LEU A 96 14.50 22.11 -1.76
N ASP A 97 13.92 23.29 -1.50
CA ASP A 97 12.90 23.44 -0.47
C ASP A 97 11.58 22.82 -0.90
N VAL A 98 11.21 23.04 -2.17
CA VAL A 98 10.06 22.38 -2.80
C VAL A 98 10.31 20.88 -2.90
N ALA A 99 11.48 20.46 -3.39
CA ALA A 99 11.83 19.05 -3.56
C ALA A 99 11.77 18.32 -2.21
N ALA A 100 12.40 18.84 -1.17
CA ALA A 100 12.37 18.24 0.17
C ALA A 100 10.93 18.14 0.72
N ALA A 101 10.11 19.16 0.54
CA ALA A 101 8.71 19.14 1.00
C ALA A 101 7.87 18.08 0.27
N GLN A 102 8.00 17.98 -1.07
CA GLN A 102 7.27 17.01 -1.87
C GLN A 102 7.75 15.57 -1.64
N ILE A 103 9.07 15.37 -1.50
CA ILE A 103 9.64 14.07 -1.14
C ILE A 103 9.12 13.63 0.22
N LEU A 104 9.07 14.52 1.22
CA LEU A 104 8.57 14.18 2.54
C LEU A 104 7.10 13.78 2.50
N LEU A 105 6.26 14.57 1.81
CA LEU A 105 4.85 14.27 1.62
C LEU A 105 4.65 12.94 0.86
N GLY A 106 5.41 12.72 -0.21
CA GLY A 106 5.37 11.50 -1.00
C GLY A 106 5.85 10.27 -0.23
N SER A 107 6.82 10.43 0.65
CA SER A 107 7.43 9.33 1.43
C SER A 107 6.63 8.96 2.67
N LEU A 108 6.12 9.95 3.43
CA LEU A 108 5.63 9.73 4.79
C LEU A 108 4.13 9.91 4.96
N ASN A 109 3.39 10.39 3.95
CA ASN A 109 1.93 10.39 4.04
C ASN A 109 1.41 8.95 4.17
N TYR A 110 0.42 8.74 5.06
CA TYR A 110 -0.01 7.40 5.53
C TYR A 110 1.14 6.54 6.09
N ASN A 111 2.15 7.17 6.69
CA ASN A 111 3.37 6.54 7.20
C ASN A 111 4.12 5.73 6.12
N GLY A 112 4.05 6.18 4.86
CA GLY A 112 4.67 5.52 3.71
C GLY A 112 3.99 4.24 3.24
N GLN A 113 2.80 3.93 3.76
CA GLN A 113 2.04 2.73 3.40
C GLN A 113 1.19 2.93 2.15
N ARG A 114 1.83 3.41 1.09
CA ARG A 114 1.23 3.64 -0.23
C ARG A 114 2.06 2.92 -1.28
N CYS A 115 1.40 2.32 -2.26
CA CYS A 115 2.10 1.75 -3.42
C CYS A 115 2.87 2.82 -4.20
N THR A 116 2.40 4.07 -4.15
CA THR A 116 3.01 5.26 -4.76
C THR A 116 3.95 6.03 -3.83
N ALA A 117 4.22 5.54 -2.62
CA ALA A 117 5.16 6.23 -1.72
C ALA A 117 6.55 6.35 -2.36
N CYS A 118 7.20 7.49 -2.17
CA CYS A 118 8.61 7.66 -2.51
C CYS A 118 9.43 6.80 -1.54
N LYS A 119 10.16 5.82 -2.07
CA LYS A 119 10.95 4.87 -1.27
C LYS A 119 12.44 4.96 -1.55
N LEU A 120 12.81 5.73 -2.57
CA LEU A 120 14.16 6.01 -3.01
C LEU A 120 14.23 7.49 -3.39
N VAL A 121 15.30 8.15 -2.98
CA VAL A 121 15.61 9.53 -3.38
C VAL A 121 16.96 9.47 -4.08
N MET A 122 17.01 9.96 -5.31
CA MET A 122 18.20 9.96 -6.17
C MET A 122 18.52 11.41 -6.54
N PRO A 123 19.25 12.14 -5.68
CA PRO A 123 19.69 13.48 -5.99
C PRO A 123 20.93 13.47 -6.89
N HIS A 124 21.09 14.53 -7.68
CA HIS A 124 22.36 14.83 -8.31
C HIS A 124 23.42 15.12 -7.24
N VAL A 125 24.67 14.72 -7.49
CA VAL A 125 25.78 14.82 -6.53
C VAL A 125 25.96 16.25 -5.99
N ASP A 126 25.84 17.25 -6.85
CA ASP A 126 26.00 18.67 -6.49
C ASP A 126 24.97 19.19 -5.47
N VAL A 127 23.83 18.51 -5.31
CA VAL A 127 22.74 18.95 -4.41
C VAL A 127 22.42 17.94 -3.32
N ALA A 128 23.13 16.81 -3.27
CA ALA A 128 22.83 15.70 -2.38
C ALA A 128 22.87 16.10 -0.90
N ASP A 129 23.98 16.68 -0.45
CA ASP A 129 24.18 17.05 0.96
C ASP A 129 23.16 18.11 1.42
N ALA A 130 22.97 19.14 0.61
CA ALA A 130 22.00 20.22 0.88
C ALA A 130 20.56 19.69 0.94
N LEU A 131 20.20 18.72 0.08
CA LEU A 131 18.89 18.07 0.14
C LEU A 131 18.72 17.24 1.41
N VAL A 132 19.76 16.49 1.82
CA VAL A 132 19.74 15.67 3.04
C VAL A 132 19.49 16.56 4.26
N GLU A 133 20.21 17.68 4.40
CA GLU A 133 20.02 18.62 5.50
C GLU A 133 18.56 19.13 5.59
N LYS A 134 17.98 19.52 4.44
CA LYS A 134 16.59 19.97 4.37
C LYS A 134 15.59 18.86 4.71
N LEU A 135 15.82 17.63 4.25
CA LEU A 135 14.98 16.49 4.57
C LEU A 135 15.01 16.18 6.08
N VAL A 136 16.20 16.12 6.68
CA VAL A 136 16.38 15.88 8.12
C VAL A 136 15.66 16.94 8.94
N ALA A 137 15.84 18.22 8.61
CA ALA A 137 15.18 19.32 9.31
C ALA A 137 13.65 19.19 9.26
N LYS A 138 13.08 18.87 8.09
CA LYS A 138 11.62 18.71 7.96
C LYS A 138 11.10 17.44 8.63
N ILE A 139 11.85 16.34 8.60
CA ILE A 139 11.50 15.09 9.30
C ILE A 139 11.44 15.33 10.82
N ASN A 140 12.44 16.00 11.37
CA ASN A 140 12.50 16.30 12.81
C ASN A 140 11.38 17.23 13.29
N ALA A 141 10.78 18.01 12.39
CA ALA A 141 9.64 18.87 12.69
C ALA A 141 8.29 18.13 12.71
N LEU A 142 8.24 16.86 12.29
CA LEU A 142 6.99 16.10 12.23
C LEU A 142 6.50 15.72 13.63
N LYS A 143 5.21 15.98 13.87
CA LYS A 143 4.55 15.55 15.10
C LYS A 143 4.11 14.09 14.99
N VAL A 144 4.55 13.27 15.94
CA VAL A 144 4.08 11.89 16.12
C VAL A 144 2.94 11.88 17.13
N GLY A 145 1.87 11.13 16.88
CA GLY A 145 0.75 11.02 17.81
C GLY A 145 -0.40 10.17 17.28
N LEU A 146 -1.56 10.28 17.94
CA LEU A 146 -2.76 9.55 17.54
C LEU A 146 -3.52 10.30 16.43
N PRO A 147 -4.25 9.60 15.54
CA PRO A 147 -4.86 10.21 14.36
C PRO A 147 -5.98 11.22 14.66
N TRP A 148 -6.51 11.24 15.89
CA TRP A 148 -7.53 12.21 16.33
C TRP A 148 -6.92 13.47 16.99
N GLU A 149 -5.61 13.53 17.16
CA GLU A 149 -4.93 14.70 17.70
C GLU A 149 -4.61 15.73 16.60
N SER A 150 -4.84 17.00 16.89
CA SER A 150 -4.55 18.08 15.94
C SER A 150 -3.06 18.19 15.63
N GLY A 151 -2.75 18.39 14.35
CA GLY A 151 -1.40 18.63 13.84
C GLY A 151 -0.48 17.40 13.81
N VAL A 152 -0.99 16.19 14.06
CA VAL A 152 -0.19 14.96 13.95
C VAL A 152 0.10 14.63 12.48
N ASN A 153 1.36 14.30 12.18
CA ASN A 153 1.82 13.91 10.85
C ASN A 153 2.06 12.41 10.74
N ILE A 154 2.64 11.80 11.78
CA ILE A 154 3.02 10.39 11.81
C ILE A 154 2.15 9.67 12.85
N THR A 155 1.54 8.57 12.43
CA THR A 155 0.59 7.80 13.23
C THR A 155 1.02 6.33 13.35
N PRO A 156 0.40 5.52 14.22
CA PRO A 156 0.72 4.11 14.33
C PRO A 156 0.53 3.34 13.02
N LEU A 157 1.37 2.34 12.81
CA LEU A 157 1.21 1.39 11.71
C LEU A 157 0.07 0.39 12.02
N PRO A 158 -0.67 -0.08 10.99
CA PRO A 158 -1.80 -0.99 11.12
C PRO A 158 -1.42 -2.37 11.64
N GLU A 159 -0.17 -2.80 11.44
CA GLU A 159 0.31 -4.12 11.82
C GLU A 159 1.35 -4.02 12.95
N PRO A 160 1.20 -4.77 14.04
CA PRO A 160 2.08 -4.67 15.22
C PRO A 160 3.52 -5.11 14.95
N THR A 161 3.74 -5.93 13.92
CA THR A 161 5.06 -6.44 13.51
C THR A 161 5.79 -5.53 12.53
N LYS A 162 5.10 -4.52 11.98
CA LYS A 162 5.65 -3.64 10.95
C LYS A 162 6.79 -2.74 11.46
N PRO A 163 6.71 -2.15 12.67
CA PRO A 163 7.82 -1.38 13.23
C PRO A 163 9.13 -2.17 13.28
N GLN A 164 9.12 -3.41 13.79
CA GLN A 164 10.34 -4.23 13.90
C GLN A 164 10.91 -4.58 12.52
N TYR A 165 10.05 -4.81 11.53
CA TYR A 165 10.50 -4.99 10.15
C TYR A 165 11.23 -3.74 9.60
N LEU A 166 10.69 -2.55 9.87
CA LEU A 166 11.32 -1.29 9.43
C LEU A 166 12.63 -1.01 10.18
N GLU A 167 12.70 -1.30 11.48
CA GLU A 167 13.94 -1.24 12.27
C GLU A 167 15.02 -2.16 11.67
N GLY A 168 14.66 -3.37 11.25
CA GLY A 168 15.57 -4.27 10.56
C GLY A 168 16.10 -3.72 9.22
N LEU A 169 15.27 -2.99 8.46
CA LEU A 169 15.72 -2.32 7.24
C LEU A 169 16.67 -1.15 7.53
N ILE A 170 16.46 -0.43 8.63
CA ILE A 170 17.37 0.64 9.06
C ILE A 170 18.72 0.03 9.47
N ALA A 171 18.73 -1.08 10.22
CA ALA A 171 19.95 -1.78 10.60
C ALA A 171 20.75 -2.26 9.38
N ASP A 172 20.11 -2.93 8.42
CA ASP A 172 20.74 -3.36 7.15
C ASP A 172 21.34 -2.19 6.37
N ALA A 173 20.70 -1.01 6.40
CA ALA A 173 21.19 0.18 5.71
C ALA A 173 22.41 0.81 6.40
N ILE A 174 22.52 0.72 7.72
CA ILE A 174 23.67 1.23 8.50
C ILE A 174 24.90 0.32 8.36
N GLU A 175 24.68 -0.98 8.17
CA GLU A 175 25.77 -1.97 7.99
C GLU A 175 26.45 -1.90 6.61
N LYS A 176 25.89 -1.16 5.65
CA LYS A 176 26.39 -1.02 4.28
C LYS A 176 27.06 0.33 4.05
#